data_AF-A0A917ZJX0-F1
#
_entry.id   AF-A0A917ZJX0-F1
#
_cell.length_a   1.000
_cell.length_b   1.000
_cell.length_c   1.000
_cell.angle_alpha   90.00
_cell.angle_beta   90.00
_cell.angle_gamma   90.00
#
_symmetry.space_group_name_H-M   'P 1'
#
loop_
_entity.id
_entity.type
_entity.pdbx_description
1 polymer ?
#
loop_
_entity_poly.entity_id
_entity_poly.type
_entity_poly.pdbx_seq_one_letter_code
_entity_poly.pdbx_strand_id
1 'polypeptide(L)'
;MKKRSERMALLQDLAERKKRQADQFLADSRGRVERDEATLAQLERFLAEYQAQLQEKGRQGVAMDRFLAARAFVDKIEATLRQHREAMRTNRQQLEQVEQHWRSTYGHLKAMEHLTDRARAQERSEEEKRLQKLLDERAQLIRPPFI
;
A
#
# COMPACT_ATOMS: atom_id res chain seq x y z
N MET A 1 5.68 32.73 -18.95
CA MET A 1 5.59 31.26 -18.82
C MET A 1 5.81 30.89 -17.36
N LYS A 2 5.04 29.95 -16.79
CA LYS A 2 5.29 29.43 -15.43
C LYS A 2 6.69 28.81 -15.33
N LYS A 3 7.34 28.88 -14.16
CA LYS A 3 8.66 28.28 -13.95
C LYS A 3 8.58 26.74 -14.10
N ARG A 4 9.68 26.09 -14.43
CA ARG A 4 9.71 24.63 -14.60
C ARG A 4 9.45 23.94 -13.27
N SER A 5 10.02 24.48 -12.19
CA SER A 5 9.78 24.01 -10.82
C SER A 5 8.30 24.05 -10.41
N GLU A 6 7.57 25.11 -10.78
CA GLU A 6 6.13 25.25 -10.48
C GLU A 6 5.28 24.19 -11.18
N ARG A 7 5.62 23.84 -12.44
CA ARG A 7 4.94 22.76 -13.16
C ARG A 7 5.25 21.39 -12.55
N MET A 8 6.51 21.15 -12.17
CA MET A 8 6.92 19.90 -11.53
C MET A 8 6.29 19.73 -10.15
N ALA A 9 6.17 20.81 -9.37
CA ALA A 9 5.49 20.80 -8.07
C ALA A 9 4.00 20.41 -8.19
N LEU A 10 3.30 20.84 -9.24
CA LEU A 10 1.92 20.43 -9.49
C LEU A 10 1.80 18.94 -9.83
N LEU A 11 2.75 18.40 -10.60
CA LEU A 11 2.80 16.96 -10.89
C LEU A 11 3.16 16.15 -9.65
N GLN A 12 4.01 16.69 -8.77
CA GLN A 12 4.33 16.09 -7.48
C GLN A 12 3.09 16.03 -6.57
N ASP A 13 2.28 17.08 -6.47
CA ASP A 13 1.01 17.04 -5.70
C ASP A 13 0.05 15.97 -6.24
N LEU A 14 -0.05 15.85 -7.57
CA LEU A 14 -0.86 14.79 -8.18
C LEU A 14 -0.33 13.39 -7.85
N ALA A 15 1.00 13.20 -7.88
CA ALA A 15 1.64 11.95 -7.51
C ALA A 15 1.41 11.62 -6.02
N GLU A 16 1.45 12.63 -5.14
CA GLU A 16 1.20 12.46 -3.71
C GLU A 16 -0.25 12.04 -3.42
N ARG A 17 -1.23 12.64 -4.12
CA ARG A 17 -2.63 12.21 -4.05
C ARG A 17 -2.81 10.76 -4.48
N LYS A 18 -2.19 10.35 -5.60
CA LYS A 18 -2.22 8.95 -6.05
C LYS A 18 -1.58 8.02 -5.04
N LYS A 19 -0.46 8.42 -4.41
CA LYS A 19 0.20 7.63 -3.36
C LYS A 19 -0.70 7.47 -2.14
N ARG A 20 -1.37 8.53 -1.68
CA ARG A 20 -2.35 8.44 -0.57
C ARG A 20 -3.48 7.45 -0.87
N GLN A 21 -3.99 7.47 -2.10
CA GLN A 21 -5.01 6.50 -2.52
C GLN A 21 -4.46 5.06 -2.54
N ALA A 22 -3.23 4.87 -3.04
CA ALA A 22 -2.58 3.57 -3.02
C ALA A 22 -2.30 3.06 -1.58
N ASP A 23 -1.95 3.95 -0.64
CA ASP A 23 -1.79 3.62 0.78
C ASP A 23 -3.10 3.07 1.37
N GLN A 24 -4.23 3.73 1.07
CA GLN A 24 -5.56 3.30 1.53
C GLN A 24 -5.91 1.92 0.99
N PHE A 25 -5.74 1.70 -0.32
CA PHE A 25 -5.99 0.40 -0.92
C PHE A 25 -5.10 -0.71 -0.34
N LEU A 26 -3.84 -0.39 -0.07
CA LEU A 26 -2.92 -1.33 0.57
C LEU A 26 -3.37 -1.70 1.98
N ALA A 27 -3.75 -0.70 2.79
CA ALA A 27 -4.25 -0.93 4.13
C ALA A 27 -5.53 -1.78 4.13
N ASP A 28 -6.48 -1.46 3.25
CA ASP A 28 -7.74 -2.20 3.12
C ASP A 28 -7.50 -3.65 2.68
N SER A 29 -6.61 -3.87 1.71
CA SER A 29 -6.30 -5.21 1.19
C SER A 29 -5.58 -6.06 2.24
N ARG A 30 -4.61 -5.50 2.96
CA ARG A 30 -3.93 -6.18 4.09
C ARG A 30 -4.93 -6.53 5.19
N GLY A 31 -5.76 -5.59 5.59
CA GLY A 31 -6.78 -5.82 6.61
C GLY A 31 -7.83 -6.86 6.20
N ARG A 32 -8.09 -7.08 4.91
CA ARG A 32 -8.93 -8.19 4.44
C ARG A 32 -8.23 -9.53 4.63
N VAL A 33 -6.98 -9.64 4.19
CA VAL A 33 -6.19 -10.88 4.34
C VAL A 33 -6.03 -11.25 5.82
N GLU A 34 -5.67 -10.31 6.68
CA GLU A 34 -5.51 -10.56 8.12
C GLU A 34 -6.80 -11.06 8.79
N ARG A 35 -7.95 -10.47 8.43
CA ARG A 35 -9.26 -10.92 8.94
C ARG A 35 -9.62 -12.32 8.46
N ASP A 36 -9.33 -12.63 7.20
CA ASP A 36 -9.55 -13.96 6.65
C ASP A 36 -8.67 -15.00 7.35
N GLU A 37 -7.39 -14.68 7.58
CA GLU A 37 -6.46 -15.55 8.33
C GLU A 37 -6.94 -15.80 9.76
N ALA A 38 -7.37 -14.75 10.46
CA ALA A 38 -7.89 -14.87 11.82
C ALA A 38 -9.16 -15.74 11.88
N THR A 39 -10.08 -15.53 10.93
CA THR A 39 -11.32 -16.32 10.82
C THR A 39 -11.02 -17.78 10.52
N LEU A 40 -10.09 -18.04 9.60
CA LEU A 40 -9.68 -19.40 9.23
C LEU A 40 -9.08 -20.13 10.43
N ALA A 41 -8.15 -19.50 11.13
CA ALA A 41 -7.53 -20.06 12.32
C ALA A 41 -8.54 -20.33 13.43
N GLN A 42 -9.56 -19.48 13.58
CA GLN A 42 -10.65 -19.71 14.53
C GLN A 42 -11.50 -20.92 14.16
N LEU A 43 -11.88 -21.06 12.89
CA LEU A 43 -12.66 -22.20 12.40
C LEU A 43 -11.89 -23.52 12.53
N GLU A 44 -10.59 -23.52 12.25
CA GLU A 44 -9.72 -24.69 12.40
C GLU A 44 -9.60 -25.13 13.87
N ARG A 45 -9.39 -24.18 14.79
CA ARG A 45 -9.37 -24.46 16.23
C ARG A 45 -10.70 -25.03 16.70
N PHE A 46 -11.81 -24.38 16.33
CA PHE A 46 -13.16 -24.83 16.69
C PHE A 46 -13.43 -26.26 16.17
N LEU A 47 -13.02 -26.57 14.94
CA LEU A 47 -13.19 -27.90 14.37
C LEU A 47 -12.40 -28.97 15.15
N ALA A 48 -11.14 -28.67 15.49
CA ALA A 48 -10.30 -29.58 16.27
C ALA A 48 -10.86 -29.84 17.68
N GLU A 49 -11.29 -28.79 18.37
CA GLU A 49 -11.94 -28.88 19.69
C GLU A 49 -13.24 -29.70 19.63
N TYR A 50 -14.07 -29.44 18.61
CA TYR A 50 -15.33 -30.15 18.41
C TYR A 50 -15.11 -31.65 18.15
N GLN A 51 -14.13 -32.00 17.30
CA GLN A 51 -13.77 -33.39 17.02
C GLN A 51 -13.24 -34.11 18.28
N ALA A 52 -12.39 -33.46 19.07
CA ALA A 52 -11.89 -34.01 20.33
C ALA A 52 -13.02 -34.28 21.33
N GLN A 53 -13.95 -33.33 21.50
CA GLN A 53 -15.14 -33.52 22.34
C GLN A 53 -16.02 -34.68 21.86
N LEU A 54 -16.14 -34.86 20.55
CA LEU A 54 -16.91 -35.97 19.96
C LEU A 54 -16.27 -37.33 20.23
N GLN A 55 -14.94 -37.43 20.11
CA GLN A 55 -14.22 -38.66 20.42
C GLN A 55 -14.35 -39.03 21.90
N GLU A 56 -14.24 -38.06 22.80
CA GLU A 56 -14.38 -38.27 24.24
C GLU A 56 -15.79 -38.75 24.61
N LYS A 57 -16.83 -38.10 24.07
CA LYS A 57 -18.21 -38.54 24.26
C LYS A 57 -18.48 -39.90 23.62
N GLY A 58 -17.90 -40.15 22.43
CA GLY A 58 -18.00 -41.41 21.70
C GLY A 58 -17.55 -42.63 22.51
N ARG A 59 -16.50 -42.48 23.32
CA ARG A 59 -16.01 -43.53 24.24
C ARG A 59 -17.01 -43.91 25.34
N GLN A 60 -17.94 -43.01 25.68
CA GLN A 60 -18.96 -43.22 26.72
C GLN A 60 -20.27 -43.82 26.18
N GLY A 61 -20.34 -44.13 24.88
CA GLY A 61 -21.54 -44.66 24.23
C GLY A 61 -22.50 -43.55 23.80
N VAL A 62 -22.41 -43.13 22.53
CA VAL A 62 -23.28 -42.11 21.94
C VAL A 62 -24.30 -42.79 21.02
N ALA A 63 -25.55 -42.34 21.06
CA ALA A 63 -26.59 -42.79 20.15
C ALA A 63 -26.22 -42.46 18.69
N MET A 64 -26.47 -43.42 17.78
CA MET A 64 -26.02 -43.37 16.38
C MET A 64 -26.54 -42.14 15.62
N ASP A 65 -27.75 -41.69 15.93
CA ASP A 65 -28.38 -40.47 15.41
C ASP A 65 -27.56 -39.21 15.70
N ARG A 66 -27.05 -39.07 16.93
CA ARG A 66 -26.20 -37.94 17.34
C ARG A 66 -24.85 -37.97 16.65
N PHE A 67 -24.30 -39.15 16.41
CA PHE A 67 -23.04 -39.31 15.67
C PHE A 67 -23.17 -38.88 14.21
N LEU A 68 -24.25 -39.30 13.53
CA LEU A 68 -24.53 -38.90 12.16
C LEU A 68 -24.74 -37.39 12.01
N ALA A 69 -25.51 -36.77 12.92
CA ALA A 69 -25.70 -35.32 12.93
C ALA A 69 -24.38 -34.55 13.14
N ALA A 70 -23.54 -35.03 14.05
CA ALA A 70 -22.22 -34.46 14.29
C ALA A 70 -21.30 -34.56 13.08
N ARG A 71 -21.32 -35.71 12.37
CA ARG A 71 -20.54 -35.90 11.15
C ARG A 71 -20.96 -34.92 10.05
N ALA A 72 -22.26 -34.78 9.82
CA ALA A 72 -22.78 -33.83 8.84
C ALA A 72 -22.37 -32.37 9.14
N PHE A 73 -22.32 -32.00 10.42
CA PHE A 73 -21.86 -30.68 10.84
C PHE A 73 -20.35 -30.48 10.58
N VAL A 74 -19.52 -31.48 10.87
CA VAL A 74 -18.08 -31.47 10.54
C VAL A 74 -17.88 -31.29 9.04
N ASP A 75 -18.58 -32.09 8.22
CA ASP A 75 -18.45 -32.02 6.76
C ASP A 75 -18.87 -30.63 6.22
N LYS A 76 -19.87 -29.99 6.84
CA LYS A 76 -20.28 -28.60 6.52
C LYS A 76 -19.17 -27.59 6.85
N ILE A 77 -18.56 -27.66 8.03
CA ILE A 77 -17.45 -26.76 8.42
C ILE A 77 -16.26 -26.97 7.49
N GLU A 78 -15.90 -28.20 7.17
CA GLU A 78 -14.82 -28.50 6.23
C GLU A 78 -15.09 -27.92 4.84
N ALA A 79 -16.32 -28.00 4.34
CA ALA A 79 -16.71 -27.39 3.08
C ALA A 79 -16.57 -25.86 3.13
N THR A 80 -17.04 -25.22 4.20
CA THR A 80 -16.89 -23.78 4.41
C THR A 80 -15.41 -23.37 4.53
N LEU A 81 -14.59 -24.13 5.26
CA LEU A 81 -13.14 -23.91 5.35
C LEU A 81 -12.47 -23.96 3.97
N ARG A 82 -12.82 -24.94 3.12
CA ARG A 82 -12.30 -24.99 1.74
C ARG A 82 -12.66 -23.74 0.95
N GLN A 83 -13.90 -23.24 1.06
CA GLN A 83 -14.32 -22.00 0.40
C GLN A 83 -13.55 -20.78 0.93
N HIS A 84 -13.37 -20.66 2.25
CA HIS A 84 -12.59 -19.57 2.84
C HIS A 84 -11.12 -19.62 2.42
N ARG A 85 -10.49 -20.80 2.34
CA ARG A 85 -9.10 -20.93 1.83
C ARG A 85 -8.96 -20.45 0.40
N GLU A 86 -9.92 -20.77 -0.46
CA GLU A 86 -9.90 -20.32 -1.86
C GLU A 86 -10.11 -18.80 -2.00
N ALA A 87 -11.08 -18.25 -1.25
CA ALA A 87 -11.29 -16.80 -1.18
C ALA A 87 -10.04 -16.08 -0.65
N MET A 88 -9.41 -16.65 0.37
CA MET A 88 -8.20 -16.10 0.98
C MET A 88 -6.99 -16.14 0.02
N ARG A 89 -6.85 -17.21 -0.77
CA ARG A 89 -5.86 -17.27 -1.86
C ARG A 89 -6.08 -16.15 -2.87
N THR A 90 -7.34 -15.90 -3.26
CA THR A 90 -7.70 -14.81 -4.17
C THR A 90 -7.36 -13.44 -3.56
N ASN A 91 -7.67 -13.24 -2.27
CA ASN A 91 -7.39 -11.99 -1.58
C ASN A 91 -5.87 -11.74 -1.42
N ARG A 92 -5.07 -12.79 -1.20
CA ARG A 92 -3.60 -12.69 -1.22
C ARG A 92 -3.07 -12.29 -2.60
N GLN A 93 -3.58 -12.88 -3.67
CA GLN A 93 -3.19 -12.49 -5.04
C GLN A 93 -3.58 -11.04 -5.36
N GLN A 94 -4.72 -10.57 -4.86
CA GLN A 94 -5.11 -9.16 -4.98
C GLN A 94 -4.18 -8.25 -4.17
N LEU A 95 -3.81 -8.66 -2.95
CA LEU A 95 -2.85 -7.92 -2.14
C LEU A 95 -1.50 -7.75 -2.85
N GLU A 96 -0.98 -8.82 -3.46
CA GLU A 96 0.26 -8.74 -4.24
C GLU A 96 0.18 -7.71 -5.38
N GLN A 97 -0.95 -7.66 -6.09
CA GLN A 97 -1.18 -6.67 -7.15
C GLN A 97 -1.25 -5.25 -6.60
N VAL A 98 -1.95 -5.06 -5.47
CA VAL A 98 -2.05 -3.75 -4.80
C VAL A 98 -0.67 -3.32 -4.29
N GLU A 99 0.14 -4.22 -3.77
CA GLU A 99 1.52 -3.92 -3.36
C GLU A 99 2.39 -3.50 -4.53
N GLN A 100 2.28 -4.17 -5.68
CA GLN A 100 3.01 -3.77 -6.89
C GLN A 100 2.59 -2.37 -7.35
N HIS A 101 1.29 -2.10 -7.38
CA HIS A 101 0.77 -0.78 -7.72
C HIS A 101 1.26 0.30 -6.75
N TRP A 102 1.24 0.01 -5.45
CA TRP A 102 1.74 0.89 -4.41
C TRP A 102 3.23 1.19 -4.58
N ARG A 103 4.08 0.17 -4.81
CA ARG A 103 5.52 0.33 -5.05
C ARG A 103 5.79 1.20 -6.27
N SER A 104 5.05 0.99 -7.37
CA SER A 104 5.15 1.80 -8.59
C SER A 104 4.79 3.27 -8.33
N THR A 105 3.67 3.51 -7.64
CA THR A 105 3.19 4.87 -7.32
C THR A 105 4.16 5.60 -6.37
N TYR A 106 4.71 4.88 -5.40
CA TYR A 106 5.74 5.40 -4.50
C TYR A 106 7.03 5.76 -5.26
N GLY A 107 7.50 4.90 -6.15
CA GLY A 107 8.65 5.17 -7.01
C GLY A 107 8.44 6.40 -7.89
N HIS A 108 7.25 6.55 -8.47
CA HIS A 108 6.89 7.72 -9.27
C HIS A 108 6.92 9.01 -8.44
N LEU A 109 6.38 9.00 -7.22
CA LEU A 109 6.44 10.14 -6.31
C LEU A 109 7.89 10.54 -6.00
N LYS A 110 8.75 9.57 -5.66
CA LYS A 110 10.17 9.83 -5.40
C LYS A 110 10.92 10.38 -6.60
N ALA A 111 10.62 9.87 -7.80
CA ALA A 111 11.18 10.42 -9.03
C ALA A 111 10.74 11.88 -9.25
N MET A 112 9.46 12.21 -9.02
CA MET A 112 8.95 13.57 -9.15
C MET A 112 9.54 14.53 -8.11
N GLU A 113 9.66 14.12 -6.85
CA GLU A 113 10.34 14.88 -5.78
C GLU A 113 11.75 15.29 -6.23
N HIS A 114 12.55 14.32 -6.68
CA HIS A 114 13.91 14.56 -7.13
C HIS A 114 13.99 15.47 -8.37
N LEU A 115 13.07 15.32 -9.34
CA LEU A 115 13.00 16.20 -10.51
C LEU A 115 12.62 17.63 -10.15
N THR A 116 11.68 17.82 -9.22
CA THR A 116 11.29 19.13 -8.71
C THR A 116 12.47 19.83 -8.03
N ASP A 117 13.20 19.12 -7.17
CA ASP A 117 14.36 19.68 -6.45
C ASP A 117 15.49 20.06 -7.41
N ARG A 118 15.77 19.23 -8.41
CA ARG A 118 16.74 19.55 -9.46
C ARG A 118 16.31 20.78 -10.26
N ALA A 119 15.03 20.89 -10.63
CA ALA A 119 14.53 22.06 -11.35
C ALA A 119 14.65 23.34 -10.51
N ARG A 120 14.35 23.28 -9.20
CA ARG A 120 14.53 24.39 -8.27
C ARG A 120 15.99 24.81 -8.14
N ALA A 121 16.92 23.86 -8.04
CA ALA A 121 18.35 24.14 -7.95
C ALA A 121 18.87 24.83 -9.22
N GLN A 122 18.45 24.34 -10.40
CA GLN A 122 18.84 24.94 -11.67
C GLN A 122 18.31 26.38 -11.80
N GLU A 123 17.05 26.62 -11.44
CA GLU A 123 16.45 27.96 -11.51
C GLU A 123 17.14 28.95 -10.57
N ARG A 124 17.51 28.52 -9.34
CA ARG A 124 18.29 29.37 -8.41
C ARG A 124 19.65 29.74 -8.99
N SER A 125 20.37 28.76 -9.54
CA SER A 125 21.68 29.03 -10.16
C SER A 125 21.58 29.98 -11.37
N GLU A 126 20.51 29.85 -12.17
CA GLU A 126 20.25 30.77 -13.29
C GLU A 126 19.93 32.19 -12.81
N GLU A 127 19.16 32.34 -11.72
CA GLU A 127 18.86 33.64 -11.11
C GLU A 127 20.11 34.28 -10.50
N GLU A 128 20.93 33.52 -9.78
CA GLU A 128 22.22 33.99 -9.23
C GLU A 128 23.15 34.50 -10.32
N LYS A 129 23.31 33.74 -11.42
CA LYS A 129 24.13 34.16 -12.57
C LYS A 129 23.61 35.44 -13.22
N ARG A 130 22.28 35.58 -13.35
CA ARG A 130 21.65 36.80 -13.89
C ARG A 130 21.88 37.99 -12.97
N LEU A 131 21.73 37.81 -11.65
CA LEU A 131 21.96 38.86 -10.66
C LEU A 131 23.42 39.32 -10.67
N GLN A 132 24.37 38.38 -10.69
CA GLN A 132 25.80 38.69 -10.76
C GLN A 132 26.11 39.52 -12.01
N LYS A 133 25.60 39.11 -13.18
CA LYS A 133 25.80 39.84 -14.44
C LYS A 133 25.28 41.28 -14.36
N LEU A 134 24.08 41.49 -13.78
CA LEU A 134 23.51 42.83 -13.61
C LEU A 134 24.34 43.71 -12.65
N LEU A 135 24.90 43.11 -11.59
CA LEU A 135 25.79 43.81 -10.66
C LEU A 135 27.09 44.22 -11.36
N ASP A 136 27.68 43.33 -12.15
CA ASP A 136 28.90 43.59 -12.91
C ASP A 136 28.70 44.70 -13.95
N GLU A 137 27.59 44.67 -14.71
CA GLU A 137 27.21 45.72 -15.67
C GLU A 137 27.03 47.09 -14.99
N ARG A 138 26.36 47.11 -13.84
CA ARG A 138 26.18 48.35 -13.06
C ARG A 138 27.49 48.88 -12.49
N ALA A 139 28.37 48.00 -12.02
CA ALA A 139 29.69 48.38 -11.53
C ALA A 139 30.56 49.01 -12.64
N GLN A 140 30.44 48.53 -13.88
CA GLN A 140 31.12 49.11 -15.04
C GLN A 140 30.59 50.52 -15.38
N LEU A 141 29.29 50.76 -15.25
CA LEU A 141 28.66 52.07 -15.49
C LEU A 141 29.01 53.13 -14.43
N ILE A 142 29.27 52.72 -13.18
CA ILE A 142 29.56 53.63 -12.05
C ILE A 142 31.07 53.97 -11.97
N ARG A 143 31.93 53.30 -12.73
CA ARG A 143 33.37 53.59 -12.73
C ARG A 143 33.57 55.03 -13.27
N PRO A 144 34.03 55.99 -12.45
CA PRO A 144 34.17 57.36 -12.92
C PRO A 144 35.24 57.41 -14.02
N PRO A 145 35.07 58.25 -15.06
CA PRO A 145 36.18 58.54 -15.94
C PRO A 145 37.23 59.26 -15.07
N PHE A 146 38.32 58.57 -14.77
CA PHE A 146 39.52 59.26 -14.32
C PHE A 146 40.05 60.03 -15.53
N ILE A 147 39.73 61.33 -15.58
CA ILE A 147 40.53 62.50 -15.98
C ILE A 147 39.82 63.73 -15.41
#